data_AF-A0A6I2V516-F1
#
_entry.id   AF-A0A6I2V516-F1
#
_cell.length_a   1.000
_cell.length_b   1.000
_cell.length_c   1.000
_cell.angle_alpha   90.00
_cell.angle_beta   90.00
_cell.angle_gamma   90.00
#
_symmetry.space_group_name_H-M   'P 1'
#
loop_
_entity.id
_entity.type
_entity.pdbx_description
1 polymer ?
#
loop_
_entity_poly.entity_id
_entity_poly.type
_entity_poly.pdbx_seq_one_letter_code
_entity_poly.pdbx_strand_id
1 'polypeptide(L)'
;PDTATAVIETVRRNIGGELPIIAKLSPDVTDIVHIAESVIKAGVDGLALINTLLGMVIDINTMKPKLGGKTGGLSGPAIRPVAVRAIYQVHQAFPNTPIVGMGGVANGRDAFELILAGASAVSVGTATFGNPTALIKIRAELEQLLLERDFRDFRDAIGFAHRGAK
;
A
#
# COMPACT_ATOMS: atom_id res chain seq x y z
N PRO A 1 -6.27 -17.37 4.42
CA PRO A 1 -5.50 -17.62 3.18
C PRO A 1 -6.39 -18.21 2.09
N ASP A 2 -7.04 -19.34 2.37
CA ASP A 2 -7.83 -20.12 1.40
C ASP A 2 -8.95 -19.32 0.72
N THR A 3 -9.68 -18.51 1.48
CA THR A 3 -10.74 -17.65 0.92
C THR A 3 -10.18 -16.60 -0.05
N ALA A 4 -9.00 -16.04 0.23
CA ALA A 4 -8.37 -15.06 -0.67
C ALA A 4 -7.98 -15.71 -2.00
N THR A 5 -7.38 -16.90 -1.95
CA THR A 5 -7.04 -17.71 -3.13
C THR A 5 -8.29 -18.03 -3.96
N ALA A 6 -9.35 -18.54 -3.33
CA ALA A 6 -10.59 -18.89 -4.02
C ALA A 6 -11.23 -17.70 -4.76
N VAL A 7 -11.17 -16.50 -4.18
CA VAL A 7 -11.66 -15.28 -4.83
C VAL A 7 -10.82 -14.95 -6.06
N ILE A 8 -9.49 -14.97 -5.97
CA ILE A 8 -8.61 -14.67 -7.11
C ILE A 8 -8.83 -15.66 -8.25
N GLU A 9 -8.86 -16.96 -7.97
CA GLU A 9 -9.09 -18.00 -8.98
C GLU A 9 -10.45 -17.84 -9.67
N THR A 10 -11.47 -17.51 -8.88
CA THR A 10 -12.82 -17.28 -9.39
C THR A 10 -12.86 -16.04 -10.28
N VAL A 11 -12.27 -14.92 -9.86
CA VAL A 11 -12.17 -13.71 -10.68
C VAL A 11 -11.42 -14.00 -11.98
N ARG A 12 -10.25 -14.63 -11.90
CA ARG A 12 -9.44 -14.99 -13.07
C ARG A 12 -10.22 -15.80 -14.09
N ARG A 13 -10.96 -16.81 -13.63
CA ARG A 13 -11.80 -17.67 -14.47
C ARG A 13 -12.90 -16.89 -15.18
N ASN A 14 -13.51 -15.92 -14.52
CA ASN A 14 -14.62 -15.14 -15.07
C ASN A 14 -14.16 -14.03 -16.03
N ILE A 15 -12.98 -13.43 -15.81
CA ILE A 15 -12.48 -12.33 -16.66
C ILE A 15 -11.66 -12.82 -17.87
N GLY A 16 -11.55 -14.13 -18.08
CA GLY A 16 -10.87 -14.72 -19.25
C GLY A 16 -9.33 -14.62 -19.24
N GLY A 17 -8.73 -14.11 -18.16
CA GLY A 17 -7.28 -14.01 -18.00
C GLY A 17 -6.60 -12.86 -18.73
N GLU A 18 -7.31 -12.09 -19.55
CA GLU A 18 -6.72 -11.01 -20.38
C GLU A 18 -6.41 -9.73 -19.58
N LEU A 19 -7.16 -9.46 -18.50
CA LEU A 19 -6.98 -8.29 -17.66
C LEU A 19 -6.10 -8.59 -16.44
N PRO A 20 -5.21 -7.65 -16.05
CA PRO A 20 -4.39 -7.84 -14.87
C PRO A 20 -5.24 -7.77 -13.58
N ILE A 21 -4.90 -8.62 -12.61
CA ILE A 21 -5.51 -8.65 -11.28
C ILE A 21 -4.50 -8.11 -10.28
N ILE A 22 -4.88 -7.02 -9.59
CA ILE A 22 -4.13 -6.48 -8.45
C ILE A 22 -4.91 -6.76 -7.17
N ALA A 23 -4.35 -7.57 -6.28
CA ALA A 23 -4.99 -7.85 -4.99
C ALA A 23 -4.63 -6.79 -3.94
N LYS A 24 -5.64 -6.11 -3.39
CA LYS A 24 -5.45 -5.11 -2.34
C LYS A 24 -5.54 -5.75 -0.95
N LEU A 25 -4.40 -5.84 -0.26
CA LEU A 25 -4.33 -6.59 1.00
C LEU A 25 -4.67 -5.72 2.20
N SER A 26 -5.34 -6.34 3.17
CA SER A 26 -5.57 -5.75 4.49
C SER A 26 -4.28 -5.80 5.32
N PRO A 27 -3.94 -4.73 6.06
CA PRO A 27 -2.86 -4.75 7.04
C PRO A 27 -3.24 -5.46 8.36
N ASP A 28 -4.55 -5.69 8.61
CA ASP A 28 -5.07 -6.29 9.84
C ASP A 28 -4.94 -7.83 9.82
N VAL A 29 -3.70 -8.30 9.72
CA VAL A 29 -3.33 -9.72 9.72
C VAL A 29 -2.08 -9.94 10.55
N THR A 30 -1.92 -11.14 11.11
CA THR A 30 -0.72 -11.50 11.89
C THR A 30 0.53 -11.56 11.01
N ASP A 31 0.42 -12.16 9.82
CA ASP A 31 1.50 -12.30 8.86
C ASP A 31 1.01 -11.90 7.46
N ILE A 32 1.45 -10.73 6.99
CA ILE A 32 1.09 -10.20 5.68
C ILE A 32 1.85 -10.88 4.54
N VAL A 33 3.04 -11.42 4.80
CA VAL A 33 3.86 -12.13 3.81
C VAL A 33 3.17 -13.44 3.42
N HIS A 34 2.63 -14.16 4.41
CA HIS A 34 1.87 -15.39 4.16
C HIS A 34 0.59 -15.16 3.32
N ILE A 35 -0.11 -14.04 3.56
CA ILE A 35 -1.28 -13.66 2.74
C ILE A 35 -0.85 -13.28 1.32
N ALA A 36 0.23 -12.51 1.17
CA ALA A 36 0.78 -12.14 -0.12
C ALA A 36 1.19 -13.39 -0.93
N GLU A 37 1.88 -14.34 -0.29
CA GLU A 37 2.26 -15.62 -0.91
C GLU A 37 1.04 -16.35 -1.49
N SER A 38 -0.04 -16.42 -0.72
CA SER A 38 -1.26 -17.15 -1.07
C SER A 38 -1.92 -16.58 -2.32
N VAL A 39 -2.00 -15.25 -2.43
CA VAL A 39 -2.60 -14.60 -3.62
C VAL A 39 -1.65 -14.59 -4.81
N ILE A 40 -0.34 -14.49 -4.60
CA ILE A 40 0.67 -14.64 -5.68
C ILE A 40 0.56 -16.03 -6.30
N LYS A 41 0.51 -17.09 -5.48
CA LYS A 41 0.31 -18.46 -5.96
C LYS A 41 -1.02 -18.66 -6.69
N ALA A 42 -2.06 -17.91 -6.31
CA ALA A 42 -3.35 -17.90 -7.00
C ALA A 42 -3.33 -17.18 -8.36
N GLY A 43 -2.22 -16.51 -8.71
CA GLY A 43 -2.00 -15.90 -10.01
C GLY A 43 -2.46 -14.44 -10.11
N VAL A 44 -2.24 -13.62 -9.08
CA VAL A 44 -2.34 -12.14 -9.22
C VAL A 44 -1.14 -11.59 -10.01
N ASP A 45 -1.35 -10.51 -10.75
CA ASP A 45 -0.31 -9.82 -11.53
C ASP A 45 0.42 -8.75 -10.71
N GLY A 46 -0.15 -8.36 -9.57
CA GLY A 46 0.46 -7.41 -8.64
C GLY A 46 -0.31 -7.31 -7.33
N LEU A 47 0.24 -6.51 -6.42
CA LEU A 47 -0.34 -6.27 -5.10
C LEU A 47 -0.59 -4.78 -4.90
N ALA A 48 -1.60 -4.46 -4.09
CA ALA A 48 -1.81 -3.11 -3.55
C ALA A 48 -1.76 -3.18 -2.03
N LEU A 49 -0.87 -2.39 -1.43
CA LEU A 49 -0.57 -2.42 0.01
C LEU A 49 -0.54 -0.98 0.55
N ILE A 50 -1.32 -0.59 1.55
CA ILE A 50 -2.28 -1.36 2.37
C ILE A 50 -3.71 -0.81 2.24
N ASN A 51 -4.69 -1.61 2.65
CA ASN A 51 -5.99 -1.09 3.03
C ASN A 51 -5.93 -0.34 4.37
N THR A 52 -7.05 0.20 4.85
CA THR A 52 -7.14 0.83 6.17
C THR A 52 -6.91 -0.15 7.31
N LEU A 53 -6.46 0.35 8.46
CA LEU A 53 -6.48 -0.38 9.73
C LEU A 53 -7.87 -0.29 10.38
N LEU A 54 -8.21 -1.19 11.29
CA LEU A 54 -9.44 -1.08 12.07
C LEU A 54 -9.28 -0.10 13.25
N GLY A 55 -10.21 0.84 13.37
CA GLY A 55 -10.25 1.80 14.48
C GLY A 55 -11.67 2.09 14.98
N MET A 56 -11.76 2.81 16.08
CA MET A 56 -13.02 3.30 16.63
C MET A 56 -12.83 4.62 17.36
N VAL A 57 -13.92 5.38 17.50
CA VAL A 57 -13.98 6.59 18.32
C VAL A 57 -15.26 6.55 19.14
N ILE A 58 -15.17 6.87 20.42
CA ILE A 58 -16.34 7.04 21.30
C ILE A 58 -16.70 8.52 21.34
N ASP A 59 -17.97 8.84 21.12
CA ASP A 59 -18.49 10.18 21.37
C ASP A 59 -18.76 10.33 22.87
N ILE A 60 -18.03 11.27 23.49
CA ILE A 60 -18.07 11.52 24.95
C ILE A 60 -19.35 12.22 25.42
N ASN A 61 -20.16 12.77 24.51
CA ASN A 61 -21.45 13.36 24.87
C ASN A 61 -22.53 12.29 24.94
N THR A 62 -22.51 11.35 24.00
CA THR A 62 -23.50 10.27 23.91
C THR A 62 -23.05 8.97 24.60
N MET A 63 -21.78 8.89 24.99
CA MET A 63 -21.12 7.70 25.55
C MET A 63 -21.26 6.45 24.67
N LYS A 64 -21.36 6.65 23.36
CA LYS A 64 -21.59 5.60 22.36
C LYS A 64 -20.52 5.64 21.26
N PRO A 65 -20.34 4.57 20.48
CA PRO A 65 -19.52 4.62 19.28
C PRO A 65 -19.98 5.73 18.35
N LYS A 66 -19.04 6.55 17.87
CA LYS A 66 -19.32 7.69 16.99
C LYS A 66 -19.77 7.26 15.60
N LEU A 67 -19.34 6.08 15.15
CA LEU A 67 -19.74 5.50 13.87
C LEU A 67 -20.89 4.51 14.09
N GLY A 68 -21.88 4.52 13.19
CA GLY A 68 -23.02 3.58 13.24
C GLY A 68 -22.60 2.10 13.16
N GLY A 69 -21.55 1.81 12.38
CA GLY A 69 -20.91 0.49 12.31
C GLY A 69 -20.01 0.15 13.50
N LYS A 70 -19.97 1.00 14.53
CA LYS A 70 -19.10 0.96 15.72
C LYS A 70 -17.62 1.18 15.42
N THR A 71 -17.06 0.43 14.48
CA THR A 71 -15.69 0.56 13.98
C THR A 71 -15.67 1.17 12.58
N GLY A 72 -14.49 1.58 12.13
CA GLY A 72 -14.26 2.06 10.77
C GLY A 72 -12.79 1.97 10.39
N GLY A 73 -12.50 2.29 9.12
CA GLY A 73 -11.15 2.32 8.60
C GLY A 73 -10.35 3.54 9.07
N LEU A 74 -9.25 3.30 9.78
CA LEU A 74 -8.22 4.29 10.05
C LEU A 74 -7.30 4.43 8.83
N SER A 75 -7.14 5.66 8.36
CA SER A 75 -6.30 6.02 7.21
C SER A 75 -5.53 7.32 7.49
N GLY A 76 -4.88 7.87 6.46
CA GLY A 76 -4.08 9.09 6.58
C GLY A 76 -2.70 8.85 7.19
N PRO A 77 -1.94 9.93 7.45
CA PRO A 77 -0.53 9.85 7.85
C PRO A 77 -0.25 8.93 9.05
N ALA A 78 -1.22 8.78 9.94
CA ALA A 78 -1.14 7.91 11.12
C ALA A 78 -0.80 6.44 10.79
N ILE A 79 -1.22 5.94 9.62
CA ILE A 79 -1.00 4.53 9.25
C ILE A 79 0.26 4.31 8.42
N ARG A 80 1.00 5.38 8.05
CA ARG A 80 2.15 5.28 7.15
C ARG A 80 3.24 4.32 7.66
N PRO A 81 3.65 4.33 8.95
CA PRO A 81 4.66 3.39 9.43
C PRO A 81 4.26 1.91 9.24
N VAL A 82 2.96 1.61 9.33
CA VAL A 82 2.44 0.25 9.08
C VAL A 82 2.50 -0.09 7.59
N ALA A 83 2.15 0.86 6.72
CA ALA A 83 2.24 0.70 5.27
C ALA A 83 3.69 0.44 4.82
N VAL A 84 4.65 1.26 5.30
CA VAL A 84 6.08 1.13 5.00
C VAL A 84 6.58 -0.27 5.41
N ARG A 85 6.30 -0.70 6.65
CA ARG A 85 6.68 -2.04 7.14
C ARG A 85 6.09 -3.15 6.26
N ALA A 86 4.80 -3.08 5.95
CA ALA A 86 4.11 -4.10 5.16
C ALA A 86 4.70 -4.22 3.74
N ILE A 87 4.92 -3.09 3.06
CA ILE A 87 5.53 -3.05 1.73
C ILE A 87 6.95 -3.62 1.79
N TYR A 88 7.73 -3.22 2.79
CA TYR A 88 9.10 -3.73 2.98
C TYR A 88 9.13 -5.24 3.12
N GLN A 89 8.32 -5.80 4.03
CA GLN A 89 8.29 -7.24 4.28
C GLN A 89 7.84 -8.04 3.05
N VAL A 90 6.80 -7.57 2.34
CA VAL A 90 6.30 -8.25 1.14
C VAL A 90 7.30 -8.16 -0.01
N HIS A 91 7.91 -7.00 -0.23
CA HIS A 91 8.94 -6.85 -1.26
C HIS A 91 10.16 -7.71 -0.99
N GLN A 92 10.61 -7.79 0.28
CA GLN A 92 11.73 -8.65 0.67
C GLN A 92 11.49 -10.12 0.33
N ALA A 93 10.26 -10.60 0.56
CA ALA A 93 9.89 -11.99 0.26
C ALA A 93 9.62 -12.23 -1.24
N PHE A 94 9.08 -11.23 -1.94
CA PHE A 94 8.66 -11.32 -3.33
C PHE A 94 9.18 -10.15 -4.18
N PRO A 95 10.51 -10.06 -4.41
CA PRO A 95 11.14 -8.88 -5.00
C PRO A 95 10.71 -8.59 -6.45
N ASN A 96 10.20 -9.60 -7.15
CA ASN A 96 9.74 -9.49 -8.54
C ASN A 96 8.24 -9.18 -8.67
N THR A 97 7.49 -9.14 -7.56
CA THR A 97 6.06 -8.84 -7.60
C THR A 97 5.85 -7.32 -7.51
N PRO A 98 5.20 -6.69 -8.51
CA PRO A 98 4.96 -5.25 -8.46
C PRO A 98 3.95 -4.88 -7.37
N ILE A 99 4.27 -3.81 -6.62
CA ILE A 99 3.47 -3.35 -5.49
C ILE A 99 3.01 -1.90 -5.73
N VAL A 100 1.71 -1.66 -5.71
CA VAL A 100 1.12 -0.33 -5.57
C VAL A 100 1.06 0.02 -4.09
N GLY A 101 2.04 0.78 -3.62
CA GLY A 101 2.17 1.23 -2.23
C GLY A 101 1.24 2.39 -1.89
N MET A 102 0.60 2.35 -0.72
CA MET A 102 -0.29 3.39 -0.22
C MET A 102 -0.49 3.28 1.29
N GLY A 103 -0.91 4.38 1.89
CA GLY A 103 -1.16 4.49 3.32
C GLY A 103 -0.44 5.71 3.89
N GLY A 104 -1.19 6.78 4.15
CA GLY A 104 -0.66 7.97 4.79
C GLY A 104 0.33 8.81 3.99
N VAL A 105 0.27 8.75 2.66
CA VAL A 105 1.03 9.63 1.77
C VAL A 105 0.38 11.02 1.75
N ALA A 106 1.13 12.04 2.18
CA ALA A 106 0.69 13.43 2.18
C ALA A 106 1.66 14.39 1.45
N ASN A 107 2.90 13.95 1.18
CA ASN A 107 3.94 14.73 0.49
C ASN A 107 4.89 13.79 -0.30
N GLY A 108 5.81 14.34 -1.08
CA GLY A 108 6.77 13.58 -1.89
C GLY A 108 7.73 12.70 -1.07
N ARG A 109 8.09 13.11 0.17
CA ARG A 109 8.94 12.30 1.05
C ARG A 109 8.24 11.04 1.51
N ASP A 110 6.95 11.15 1.82
CA ASP A 110 6.12 10.00 2.20
C ASP A 110 6.00 9.00 1.02
N ALA A 111 5.82 9.50 -0.20
CA ALA A 111 5.79 8.66 -1.40
C ALA A 111 7.15 7.97 -1.62
N PHE A 112 8.23 8.73 -1.49
CA PHE A 112 9.60 8.23 -1.63
C PHE A 112 9.91 7.14 -0.59
N GLU A 113 9.46 7.30 0.65
CA GLU A 113 9.58 6.29 1.71
C GLU A 113 8.96 4.93 1.30
N LEU A 114 7.76 4.93 0.71
CA LEU A 114 7.12 3.70 0.22
C LEU A 114 7.88 3.07 -0.96
N ILE A 115 8.43 3.89 -1.86
CA ILE A 115 9.20 3.42 -3.02
C ILE A 115 10.49 2.74 -2.55
N LEU A 116 11.24 3.41 -1.66
CA LEU A 116 12.46 2.85 -1.06
C LEU A 116 12.18 1.52 -0.35
N ALA A 117 11.00 1.37 0.26
CA ALA A 117 10.57 0.12 0.89
C ALA A 117 10.25 -1.00 -0.11
N GLY A 118 9.93 -0.70 -1.36
CA GLY A 118 9.63 -1.70 -2.40
C GLY A 118 8.41 -1.42 -3.27
N ALA A 119 7.75 -0.27 -3.11
CA ALA A 119 6.60 0.08 -3.95
C ALA A 119 7.04 0.44 -5.38
N SER A 120 6.42 -0.18 -6.37
CA SER A 120 6.59 0.09 -7.80
C SER A 120 5.68 1.21 -8.32
N ALA A 121 4.67 1.58 -7.54
CA ALA A 121 3.81 2.73 -7.77
C ALA A 121 3.25 3.23 -6.44
N VAL A 122 2.79 4.48 -6.38
CA VAL A 122 2.22 5.08 -5.17
C VAL A 122 0.79 5.53 -5.42
N SER A 123 -0.13 5.19 -4.51
CA SER A 123 -1.51 5.70 -4.50
C SER A 123 -1.76 6.63 -3.30
N VAL A 124 -2.52 7.71 -3.56
CA VAL A 124 -2.82 8.77 -2.59
C VAL A 124 -4.33 8.78 -2.31
N GLY A 125 -4.70 8.51 -1.06
CA GLY A 125 -6.09 8.49 -0.58
C GLY A 125 -6.43 9.72 0.25
N THR A 126 -6.39 9.61 1.57
CA THR A 126 -6.86 10.62 2.56
C THR A 126 -6.42 12.06 2.29
N ALA A 127 -5.21 12.29 1.77
CA ALA A 127 -4.72 13.63 1.47
C ALA A 127 -5.59 14.37 0.44
N THR A 128 -6.26 13.67 -0.48
CA THR A 128 -7.11 14.27 -1.51
C THR A 128 -8.38 14.89 -0.95
N PHE A 129 -8.86 14.42 0.21
CA PHE A 129 -10.06 14.95 0.85
C PHE A 129 -9.85 16.37 1.38
N GLY A 130 -8.65 16.68 1.87
CA GLY A 130 -8.28 18.01 2.35
C GLY A 130 -7.65 18.91 1.29
N ASN A 131 -7.12 18.32 0.20
CA ASN A 131 -6.47 19.07 -0.87
C ASN A 131 -6.63 18.34 -2.23
N PRO A 132 -7.53 18.82 -3.12
CA PRO A 132 -7.74 18.22 -4.44
C PRO A 132 -6.51 18.21 -5.35
N THR A 133 -5.54 19.12 -5.14
CA THR A 133 -4.30 19.19 -5.92
C THR A 133 -3.13 18.45 -5.27
N ALA A 134 -3.37 17.70 -4.19
CA ALA A 134 -2.33 16.97 -3.46
C ALA A 134 -1.46 16.10 -4.38
N LEU A 135 -2.04 15.39 -5.35
CA LEU A 135 -1.29 14.52 -6.26
C LEU A 135 -0.27 15.30 -7.11
N ILE A 136 -0.63 16.49 -7.60
CA ILE A 136 0.24 17.33 -8.43
C ILE A 136 1.47 17.74 -7.60
N LYS A 137 1.23 18.19 -6.36
CA LYS A 137 2.30 18.59 -5.45
C LYS A 137 3.20 17.40 -5.06
N ILE A 138 2.61 16.28 -4.65
CA ILE A 138 3.34 15.07 -4.25
C ILE A 138 4.24 14.57 -5.39
N ARG A 139 3.71 14.56 -6.62
CA ARG A 139 4.48 14.16 -7.80
C ARG A 139 5.69 15.08 -8.02
N ALA A 140 5.49 16.40 -8.01
CA ALA A 140 6.58 17.36 -8.22
C ALA A 140 7.67 17.24 -7.13
N GLU A 141 7.27 17.10 -5.87
CA GLU A 141 8.19 16.89 -4.76
C GLU A 141 8.96 15.57 -4.89
N LEU A 142 8.31 14.49 -5.33
CA LEU A 142 8.95 13.20 -5.56
C LEU A 142 9.97 13.27 -6.71
N GLU A 143 9.62 13.91 -7.82
CA GLU A 143 10.53 14.11 -8.96
C GLU A 143 11.79 14.86 -8.52
N GLN A 144 11.63 15.91 -7.71
CA GLN A 144 12.77 16.65 -7.15
C GLN A 144 13.61 15.77 -6.21
N LEU A 145 12.99 14.99 -5.33
CA LEU A 145 13.71 14.11 -4.40
C LEU A 145 14.53 13.02 -5.10
N LEU A 146 14.02 12.47 -6.20
CA LEU A 146 14.75 11.48 -7.00
C LEU A 146 16.03 12.10 -7.59
N LEU A 147 15.92 13.30 -8.17
CA LEU A 147 17.07 14.04 -8.71
C LEU A 147 18.09 14.41 -7.63
N GLU A 148 17.64 14.92 -6.49
CA GLU A 148 18.50 15.27 -5.35
C GLU A 148 19.19 14.07 -4.68
N ARG A 149 18.79 12.85 -5.03
CA ARG A 149 19.37 11.59 -4.51
C ARG A 149 20.07 10.78 -5.60
N ASP A 150 20.33 11.42 -6.75
CA ASP A 150 21.02 10.83 -7.90
C ASP A 150 20.33 9.61 -8.51
N PHE A 151 19.00 9.45 -8.30
CA PHE A 151 18.22 8.45 -9.02
C PHE A 151 17.84 8.99 -10.41
N ARG A 152 18.40 8.37 -11.45
CA ARG A 152 18.14 8.74 -12.85
C ARG A 152 16.93 8.02 -13.43
N ASP A 153 16.61 6.84 -12.91
CA ASP A 153 15.41 6.09 -13.21
C ASP A 153 14.62 5.85 -11.92
N PHE A 154 13.29 5.99 -11.98
CA PHE A 154 12.40 5.66 -10.87
C PHE A 154 12.61 4.21 -10.41
N ARG A 155 12.86 3.30 -11.34
CA ARG A 155 13.04 1.87 -11.08
C ARG A 155 14.24 1.58 -10.19
N ASP A 156 15.26 2.43 -10.23
CA ASP A 156 16.47 2.29 -9.39
C ASP A 156 16.20 2.58 -7.92
N ALA A 157 15.13 3.34 -7.62
CA ALA A 157 14.72 3.66 -6.25
C ALA A 157 13.84 2.57 -5.61
N ILE A 158 13.17 1.74 -6.42
CA ILE A 158 12.26 0.69 -5.94
C ILE A 158 13.06 -0.29 -5.08
N GLY A 159 12.67 -0.43 -3.82
CA GLY A 159 13.30 -1.39 -2.92
C GLY A 159 14.75 -1.04 -2.57
N PHE A 160 15.22 0.19 -2.83
CA PHE A 160 16.61 0.56 -2.58
C PHE A 160 17.02 0.37 -1.11
N ALA A 161 16.08 0.38 -0.15
CA ALA A 161 16.34 0.09 1.27
C ALA A 161 16.71 -1.38 1.57
N HIS A 162 16.62 -2.28 0.59
CA HIS A 162 16.98 -3.71 0.71
C HIS A 162 18.43 -4.00 0.34
N ARG A 163 19.19 -3.01 -0.15
CA ARG A 163 20.62 -3.17 -0.44
C ARG A 163 21.37 -3.57 0.83
N GLY A 164 22.35 -4.47 0.70
CA GLY A 164 23.24 -4.82 1.81
C GLY A 164 23.91 -3.57 2.40
N ALA A 165 24.23 -3.62 3.70
CA ALA A 165 25.06 -2.59 4.31
C ALA A 165 26.38 -2.50 3.53
N LYS A 166 26.79 -1.28 3.19
CA LYS A 166 28.16 -1.03 2.73
C LYS A 166 29.15 -1.36 3.84
#